data_AF-A0A7W1YP68-F1
#
_entry.id   AF-A0A7W1YP68-F1
#
_cell.length_a   1.000
_cell.length_b   1.000
_cell.length_c   1.000
_cell.angle_alpha   90.00
_cell.angle_beta   90.00
_cell.angle_gamma   90.00
#
_symmetry.space_group_name_H-M   'P 1'
#
loop_
_entity.id
_entity.type
_entity.pdbx_description
1 polymer ?
#
loop_
_entity_poly.entity_id
_entity_poly.type
_entity_poly.pdbx_seq_one_letter_code
_entity_poly.pdbx_strand_id
1 'polypeptide(L)'
;MTTTETTRSYTLHLQSSIVEEMRKVAEEEGATLDQLINVAVAEKLAALRDVSYFEQRAKGADREAFRVFLENGGGNEPLRAGDEIPEGWVSRRRTKQP
;
A
#
# COMPACT_ATOMS: atom_id res chain seq x y z
N MET A 1 16.90 -11.85 9.85
CA MET A 1 15.85 -11.95 10.89
C MET A 1 14.60 -12.47 10.20
N THR A 2 14.27 -13.74 10.39
CA THR A 2 13.08 -14.37 9.81
C THR A 2 11.89 -14.09 10.73
N THR A 3 11.02 -13.16 10.36
CA THR A 3 9.77 -12.94 11.07
C THR A 3 8.85 -14.13 10.76
N THR A 4 8.67 -15.02 11.72
CA THR A 4 7.65 -16.07 11.65
C THR A 4 6.27 -15.43 11.74
N GLU A 5 5.54 -15.40 10.62
CA GLU A 5 4.15 -14.96 10.60
C GLU A 5 3.31 -15.98 11.40
N THR A 6 2.90 -15.59 12.60
CA THR A 6 2.11 -16.45 13.51
C THR A 6 0.64 -16.23 13.23
N THR A 7 0.03 -17.16 12.49
CA THR A 7 -1.43 -17.17 12.28
C THR A 7 -2.14 -17.63 13.55
N ARG A 8 -3.10 -16.84 14.04
CA ARG A 8 -3.98 -17.19 15.16
C ARG A 8 -5.40 -17.42 14.65
N SER A 9 -6.06 -18.48 15.13
CA SER A 9 -7.47 -18.73 14.83
C SER A 9 -8.37 -17.88 15.74
N TYR A 10 -9.45 -17.35 15.16
CA TYR A 10 -10.45 -16.57 15.89
C TYR A 10 -11.86 -16.97 15.41
N THR A 11 -12.78 -17.21 16.35
CA THR A 11 -14.18 -17.55 16.03
C THR A 11 -15.01 -16.28 15.93
N LEU A 12 -15.60 -16.03 14.77
CA LEU A 12 -16.52 -14.91 14.52
C LEU A 12 -17.96 -15.40 14.52
N HIS A 13 -18.84 -14.67 15.20
CA HIS A 13 -20.28 -14.85 15.09
C HIS A 13 -20.84 -13.72 14.21
N LEU A 14 -21.25 -14.07 13.00
CA LEU A 14 -21.81 -13.15 12.01
C LEU A 14 -23.27 -13.54 11.72
N GLN A 15 -24.08 -12.56 11.30
CA GLN A 15 -25.43 -12.83 10.83
C GLN A 15 -25.39 -13.67 9.55
N SER A 16 -26.32 -14.60 9.38
CA SER A 16 -26.35 -15.53 8.24
C SER A 16 -26.36 -14.81 6.89
N SER A 17 -27.13 -13.72 6.77
CA SER A 17 -27.20 -12.90 5.55
C SER A 17 -25.84 -12.30 5.16
N ILE A 18 -25.03 -11.92 6.16
CA ILE A 18 -23.69 -11.36 5.91
C ILE A 18 -22.75 -12.47 5.41
N VAL A 19 -22.82 -13.66 6.02
CA VAL A 19 -21.99 -14.79 5.60
C VAL A 19 -22.32 -15.22 4.17
N GLU A 20 -23.60 -15.21 3.80
CA GLU A 20 -24.04 -15.48 2.43
C GLU A 20 -23.48 -14.47 1.43
N GLU A 21 -23.55 -13.18 1.75
CA GLU A 21 -23.06 -12.14 0.85
C GLU A 21 -21.53 -12.16 0.72
N MET A 22 -20.82 -12.32 1.84
CA MET A 22 -19.35 -12.45 1.83
C MET A 22 -18.88 -13.65 1.00
N ARG A 23 -19.66 -14.73 0.97
CA ARG A 23 -19.34 -15.90 0.14
C ARG A 23 -19.45 -15.57 -1.34
N LYS A 24 -20.49 -14.87 -1.78
CA LYS A 24 -20.63 -14.42 -3.17
C LYS A 24 -19.48 -13.49 -3.57
N VAL A 25 -19.16 -12.52 -2.72
CA VAL A 25 -18.04 -11.60 -2.97
C VAL A 25 -16.71 -12.36 -3.08
N ALA A 26 -16.45 -13.32 -2.19
CA ALA A 26 -15.25 -14.14 -2.27
C ALA A 26 -15.18 -14.95 -3.58
N GLU A 27 -16.31 -15.52 -4.02
CA GLU A 27 -16.42 -16.23 -5.29
C GLU A 27 -16.18 -15.32 -6.51
N GLU A 28 -16.76 -14.12 -6.52
CA GLU A 28 -16.57 -13.11 -7.57
C GLU A 28 -15.10 -12.65 -7.66
N GLU A 29 -14.42 -12.53 -6.53
CA GLU A 29 -12.99 -12.17 -6.45
C GLU A 29 -12.05 -13.36 -6.64
N GLY A 30 -12.56 -14.59 -6.74
CA GLY A 30 -11.75 -15.81 -6.82
C GLY A 30 -10.90 -16.07 -5.57
N ALA A 31 -11.35 -15.58 -4.41
CA ALA A 31 -10.67 -15.68 -3.13
C ALA A 31 -11.39 -16.66 -2.18
N THR A 32 -10.70 -17.12 -1.13
CA THR A 32 -11.37 -17.83 -0.03
C THR A 32 -12.03 -16.83 0.93
N LEU A 33 -13.05 -17.28 1.67
CA LEU A 33 -13.72 -16.44 2.67
C LEU A 33 -12.73 -15.92 3.73
N ASP A 34 -11.76 -16.74 4.16
CA ASP A 34 -10.73 -16.34 5.13
C ASP A 34 -9.80 -15.27 4.57
N GLN A 35 -9.44 -15.35 3.28
CA GLN A 35 -8.63 -14.32 2.62
C GLN A 35 -9.40 -13.00 2.55
N LEU A 36 -10.67 -13.06 2.13
CA LEU A 36 -11.56 -11.90 2.09
C LEU A 36 -11.66 -11.23 3.48
N ILE A 37 -11.91 -12.02 4.54
CA ILE A 37 -11.99 -11.52 5.92
C ILE A 37 -10.69 -10.84 6.34
N ASN A 38 -9.54 -11.48 6.09
CA ASN A 38 -8.25 -10.94 6.49
C ASN A 38 -7.94 -9.60 5.80
N VAL A 39 -8.20 -9.50 4.50
CA VAL A 39 -8.02 -8.27 3.73
C VAL A 39 -8.98 -7.19 4.23
N ALA A 40 -10.27 -7.49 4.35
CA ALA A 40 -11.28 -6.53 4.81
C ALA A 40 -10.98 -6.00 6.23
N VAL A 41 -10.49 -6.85 7.14
CA VAL A 41 -10.06 -6.43 8.49
C VAL A 41 -8.84 -5.51 8.40
N ALA A 42 -7.84 -5.86 7.58
CA ALA A 42 -6.66 -5.02 7.38
C ALA A 42 -7.03 -3.65 6.82
N GLU A 43 -7.91 -3.61 5.82
CA GLU A 43 -8.44 -2.37 5.24
C GLU A 43 -9.23 -1.56 6.24
N LYS A 44 -10.12 -2.19 7.01
CA LYS A 44 -10.89 -1.48 8.03
C LYS A 44 -9.98 -0.89 9.10
N LEU A 45 -8.97 -1.63 9.55
CA LEU A 45 -7.97 -1.12 10.47
C LEU A 45 -7.14 0.01 9.86
N ALA A 46 -6.81 -0.05 8.57
CA ALA A 46 -6.12 1.02 7.87
C ALA A 46 -6.99 2.29 7.76
N ALA A 47 -8.27 2.13 7.42
CA ALA A 47 -9.23 3.23 7.30
C ALA A 47 -9.57 3.86 8.66
N LEU A 48 -9.55 3.08 9.74
CA LEU A 48 -9.82 3.55 11.10
C LEU A 48 -8.57 4.11 11.80
N ARG A 49 -7.37 4.00 11.22
CA ARG A 49 -6.16 4.49 11.87
C ARG A 49 -6.10 6.01 11.85
N ASP A 50 -6.07 6.56 13.06
CA ASP A 50 -5.85 7.98 13.34
C ASP A 50 -4.40 8.40 13.00
N VAL A 51 -4.16 9.70 12.90
CA VAL A 51 -2.90 10.37 12.54
C VAL A 51 -1.68 9.78 13.28
N SER A 52 -1.87 9.34 14.53
CA SER A 52 -0.84 8.71 15.36
C SER A 52 -0.18 7.47 14.73
N TYR A 53 -0.89 6.70 13.89
CA TYR A 53 -0.28 5.58 13.18
C TYR A 53 0.72 6.05 12.13
N PHE A 54 0.39 7.08 11.36
CA PHE A 54 1.31 7.67 10.38
C PHE A 54 2.50 8.32 11.07
N GLU A 55 2.30 8.98 12.22
CA GLU A 55 3.40 9.52 13.03
C GLU A 55 4.35 8.42 13.53
N GLN A 56 3.81 7.31 14.05
CA GLN A 56 4.63 6.17 14.48
C GLN A 56 5.38 5.54 13.32
N ARG A 57 4.72 5.37 12.16
CA ARG A 57 5.37 4.83 10.97
C ARG A 57 6.43 5.77 10.40
N ALA A 58 6.20 7.07 10.45
CA ALA A 58 7.16 8.09 10.02
C ALA A 58 8.42 8.10 10.88
N LYS A 59 8.35 7.73 12.17
CA LYS A 59 9.54 7.59 13.04
C LYS A 59 10.52 6.53 12.52
N GLY A 60 10.04 5.51 11.82
CA GLY A 60 10.87 4.48 11.19
C GLY A 60 11.29 4.80 9.76
N ALA A 61 10.91 5.96 9.22
CA ALA A 61 11.23 6.33 7.84
C ALA A 61 12.59 7.04 7.79
N ASP A 62 13.49 6.51 6.96
CA ASP A 62 14.76 7.17 6.62
C ASP A 62 14.57 7.97 5.32
N ARG A 63 14.54 9.31 5.47
CA ARG A 63 14.37 10.22 4.34
C ARG A 63 15.58 10.24 3.42
N GLU A 64 16.77 9.99 3.94
CA GLU A 64 18.00 9.97 3.16
C GLU A 64 18.05 8.70 2.31
N ALA A 65 17.81 7.53 2.92
CA ALA A 65 17.70 6.27 2.19
C ALA A 65 16.60 6.32 1.12
N PHE A 66 15.45 6.95 1.42
CA PHE A 66 14.39 7.14 0.43
C PHE A 66 14.81 8.06 -0.72
N ARG A 67 15.55 9.15 -0.44
CA ARG A 67 16.09 10.02 -1.49
C ARG A 67 17.08 9.29 -2.38
N VAL A 68 18.02 8.56 -1.79
CA VAL A 68 19.00 7.74 -2.50
C VAL A 68 18.29 6.71 -3.39
N PHE A 69 17.24 6.05 -2.87
CA PHE A 69 16.42 5.13 -3.65
C PHE A 69 15.76 5.82 -4.86
N LEU A 70 15.15 7.01 -4.68
CA LEU A 70 14.51 7.74 -5.77
C LEU A 70 15.50 8.26 -6.81
N GLU A 71 16.69 8.70 -6.39
CA GLU A 71 17.76 9.14 -7.29
C GLU A 71 18.30 7.98 -8.13
N ASN A 72 18.31 6.77 -7.58
CA ASN A 72 18.75 5.55 -8.26
C ASN A 72 17.61 4.78 -8.96
N GLY A 73 16.35 5.20 -8.75
CA GLY A 73 15.14 4.48 -9.18
C GLY A 73 14.75 4.66 -10.64
N GLY A 74 15.49 5.47 -11.40
CA GLY A 74 15.40 5.54 -12.85
C GLY A 74 16.56 4.77 -13.46
N GLY A 75 16.28 3.62 -14.07
CA GLY A 75 17.27 3.01 -14.96
C GLY A 75 17.59 3.94 -16.14
N ASN A 76 18.61 3.59 -16.93
CA ASN A 76 18.89 4.28 -18.21
C ASN A 76 17.84 3.99 -19.30
N GLU A 77 16.68 3.43 -18.94
CA GLU A 77 15.61 3.14 -19.88
C GLU A 77 14.97 4.47 -20.31
N PRO A 78 14.83 4.73 -21.62
CA PRO A 78 14.18 5.94 -22.09
C PRO A 78 12.74 6.00 -21.59
N LEU A 79 12.21 7.23 -21.47
CA LEU A 79 10.80 7.45 -21.18
C LEU A 79 9.94 6.65 -22.17
N ARG A 80 8.93 5.95 -21.65
CA ARG A 80 7.95 5.28 -22.50
C ARG A 80 7.05 6.33 -23.14
N ALA A 81 6.51 6.03 -24.32
CA ALA A 81 5.54 6.90 -24.97
C ALA A 81 4.34 7.14 -24.03
N GLY A 82 4.04 8.40 -23.73
CA GLY A 82 3.03 8.82 -22.76
C GLY A 82 3.57 9.25 -21.39
N ASP A 83 4.83 8.93 -21.06
CA ASP A 83 5.51 9.38 -19.84
C ASP A 83 6.29 10.69 -20.06
N GLU A 84 6.12 11.34 -21.22
CA GLU A 84 6.77 12.62 -21.50
C GLU A 84 6.22 13.73 -20.61
N ILE A 85 7.12 14.59 -20.13
CA ILE A 85 6.73 15.80 -19.41
C ILE A 85 6.06 16.77 -20.41
N PRO A 86 4.84 17.26 -20.15
CA PRO A 86 4.16 18.18 -21.06
C PRO A 86 4.95 19.48 -21.28
N GLU A 87 4.82 20.04 -22.49
CA GLU A 87 5.48 21.29 -22.85
C GLU A 87 5.07 22.43 -21.89
N GLY A 88 6.04 23.16 -21.35
CA GLY A 88 5.83 24.22 -20.36
C GLY A 88 5.99 23.81 -18.88
N TRP A 89 6.16 22.53 -18.57
CA TRP A 89 6.50 22.09 -17.21
C TRP A 89 7.99 22.27 -16.92
N VAL A 90 8.33 23.34 -16.21
CA VAL A 90 9.71 23.59 -15.78
C VAL A 90 10.02 22.75 -14.54
N SER A 91 10.88 21.74 -14.69
CA SER A 91 11.39 21.03 -13.51
C SER A 91 12.24 21.99 -12.66
N ARG A 92 11.85 22.23 -11.41
CA ARG A 92 12.55 23.17 -10.50
C ARG A 92 13.99 22.77 -10.15
N ARG A 93 14.51 21.67 -10.72
CA ARG A 93 15.85 21.14 -10.43
C ARG A 93 16.99 21.91 -11.09
N ARG A 94 16.72 22.83 -12.01
CA ARG A 94 17.78 23.52 -12.79
C ARG A 94 18.25 24.87 -12.23
N THR A 95 17.68 25.39 -11.14
CA THR A 95 17.97 26.76 -10.64
C THR A 95 18.84 26.84 -9.39
N LYS A 96 19.56 25.78 -9.01
CA LYS A 96 20.68 25.92 -8.06
C LYS A 96 21.99 25.42 -8.67
N GLN A 97 22.67 26.32 -9.38
CA GLN A 97 24.12 26.36 -9.46
C GLN A 97 24.55 27.82 -9.60
N PRO A 98 25.55 28.26 -8.84
CA PRO A 98 26.92 28.29 -9.37
C PRO A 98 27.82 27.20 -8.79
#